data_AF-A0A524ITR1-F1
#
_entry.id   AF-A0A524ITR1-F1
#
_cell.length_a   1.000
_cell.length_b   1.000
_cell.length_c   1.000
_cell.angle_alpha   90.00
_cell.angle_beta   90.00
_cell.angle_gamma   90.00
#
_symmetry.space_group_name_H-M   'P 1'
#
loop_
_entity.id
_entity.type
_entity.pdbx_description
1 polymer ?
#
loop_
_entity_poly.entity_id
_entity_poly.type
_entity_poly.pdbx_seq_one_letter_code
_entity_poly.pdbx_strand_id
1 'polypeptide(L)' 'MKNTKDIRVPLQHLRAEIAPQSFDADSRTMEMRWYGGSTVLRNSFFDGPYMLKFSMDPKAIRMNRLQSGGAPFKLGHGSS' A
#
# COMPACT_ATOMS: atom_id res chain seq x y z
N MET A 1 22.58 -0.90 -20.78
CA MET A 1 21.63 -2.02 -20.55
C MET A 1 21.07 -1.87 -19.13
N LYS A 2 19.75 -1.86 -18.94
CA LYS A 2 19.15 -1.76 -17.60
C LYS A 2 19.22 -3.15 -16.95
N ASN A 3 19.85 -3.26 -15.79
CA ASN A 3 19.93 -4.52 -15.02
C ASN A 3 18.55 -4.87 -14.47
N THR A 4 17.96 -5.97 -14.94
CA THR A 4 16.76 -6.57 -14.35
C THR A 4 17.18 -7.49 -13.21
N LYS A 5 16.53 -7.38 -12.04
CA LYS A 5 16.84 -8.18 -10.85
C LYS A 5 15.62 -9.02 -10.48
N ASP A 6 15.77 -10.33 -10.57
CA ASP A 6 14.71 -11.28 -10.20
C ASP A 6 14.66 -11.47 -8.68
N ILE A 7 13.48 -11.23 -8.09
CA ILE A 7 13.22 -11.43 -6.67
C ILE A 7 12.16 -12.53 -6.53
N ARG A 8 12.52 -13.66 -5.91
CA ARG A 8 11.56 -14.72 -5.58
C ARG A 8 10.89 -14.41 -4.25
N VAL A 9 9.57 -14.34 -4.27
CA VAL A 9 8.72 -14.13 -3.10
C VAL A 9 7.85 -15.36 -2.84
N PRO A 10 7.66 -15.79 -1.58
CA PRO A 10 6.92 -17.01 -1.25
C PRO A 10 5.42 -16.87 -1.56
N LEU A 11 4.83 -17.92 -2.14
CA LEU A 11 3.44 -17.99 -2.66
C LEU A 11 2.35 -17.46 -1.73
N GLN A 12 2.56 -17.46 -0.41
CA GLN A 12 1.56 -17.15 0.60
C GLN A 12 1.43 -15.65 0.95
N HIS A 13 2.30 -14.77 0.42
CA HIS A 13 2.35 -13.34 0.77
C HIS A 13 1.85 -12.39 -0.33
N LEU A 14 1.23 -12.94 -1.37
CA LEU A 14 1.10 -12.25 -2.65
C LEU A 14 -0.37 -11.86 -2.91
N ARG A 15 -0.89 -10.86 -2.20
CA ARG A 15 -2.12 -10.18 -2.66
C ARG A 15 -1.70 -9.06 -3.59
N ALA A 16 -1.90 -9.31 -4.88
CA ALA A 16 -1.73 -8.31 -5.94
C ALA A 16 -3.08 -8.01 -6.57
N GLU A 17 -3.27 -6.76 -6.96
CA GLU A 17 -4.39 -6.34 -7.78
C GLU A 17 -3.82 -5.82 -9.10
N ILE A 18 -4.35 -6.35 -10.21
CA ILE A 18 -4.06 -5.87 -11.55
C ILE A 18 -5.07 -4.77 -11.85
N ALA A 19 -4.62 -3.63 -12.37
CA ALA A 19 -5.49 -2.56 -12.84
C ALA A 19 -5.69 -2.69 -14.36
N PRO A 20 -6.76 -3.37 -14.87
CA PRO A 20 -6.87 -3.72 -16.29
C PRO A 20 -6.92 -2.49 -17.20
N GLN A 21 -7.43 -1.37 -16.68
CA GLN A 21 -7.47 -0.07 -17.36
C GLN A 21 -6.09 0.56 -17.63
N SER A 22 -5.02 0.02 -17.07
CA SER A 22 -3.64 0.52 -17.25
C SER A 22 -2.85 -0.24 -18.32
N PHE A 23 -3.49 -1.16 -19.04
CA PHE A 23 -2.81 -1.96 -20.06
C PHE A 23 -2.40 -1.11 -21.27
N ASP A 24 -1.11 -1.16 -21.61
CA ASP A 24 -0.54 -0.60 -22.83
C ASP A 24 -0.20 -1.76 -23.79
N ALA A 25 -0.87 -1.78 -24.94
CA ALA A 25 -0.77 -2.86 -25.93
C ALA A 25 0.55 -2.83 -26.72
N ASP A 26 1.13 -1.64 -26.94
CA ASP A 26 2.35 -1.47 -27.72
C ASP A 26 3.55 -1.94 -26.91
N SER A 27 3.60 -1.55 -25.63
CA SER A 27 4.66 -1.98 -24.71
C SER A 27 4.38 -3.32 -24.02
N ARG A 28 3.14 -3.83 -24.12
CA ARG A 28 2.65 -5.03 -23.41
C ARG A 28 2.85 -4.93 -21.89
N THR A 29 2.63 -3.74 -21.34
CA THR A 29 2.80 -3.47 -19.91
C THR A 29 1.46 -3.19 -19.23
N MET A 30 1.43 -3.38 -17.91
CA MET A 30 0.31 -3.00 -17.06
C MET A 30 0.82 -2.55 -15.69
N GLU A 31 0.06 -1.72 -14.99
CA GLU A 31 0.34 -1.34 -13.62
C GLU A 31 -0.03 -2.50 -12.67
N MET A 32 0.96 -2.97 -11.91
CA MET A 32 0.78 -3.95 -10.85
C MET A 32 0.98 -3.28 -9.49
N ARG A 33 -0.03 -3.36 -8.61
CA ARG A 33 0.08 -2.90 -7.23
C ARG A 33 0.23 -4.08 -6.29
N TRP A 34 1.28 -4.01 -5.47
CA TRP A 34 1.67 -5.07 -4.57
C TRP A 34 1.63 -4.61 -3.11
N TYR A 35 1.00 -5.38 -2.22
CA TYR A 35 0.97 -5.07 -0.80
C TYR A 35 0.84 -6.32 0.08
N GLY A 36 1.42 -6.28 1.28
CA GLY A 36 1.47 -7.43 2.19
C GLY A 36 0.12 -7.84 2.79
N GLY A 37 -0.90 -6.99 2.73
CA GLY A 37 -2.30 -7.34 3.05
C GLY A 37 -2.59 -7.80 4.48
N SER A 38 -1.64 -7.66 5.42
CA SER A 38 -1.80 -8.17 6.79
C SER A 38 -3.05 -7.60 7.46
N THR A 39 -3.92 -8.49 7.93
CA THR A 39 -5.05 -8.14 8.79
C THR A 39 -4.62 -8.34 10.23
N VAL A 40 -4.81 -7.32 11.08
CA VAL A 40 -4.35 -7.35 12.47
C VAL A 40 -5.51 -7.06 13.40
N LEU A 41 -5.68 -7.90 14.42
CA LEU A 41 -6.64 -7.62 15.50
C LEU A 41 -6.13 -6.43 16.33
N ARG A 42 -6.96 -5.41 16.50
CA ARG A 42 -6.71 -4.24 17.33
C ARG A 42 -7.74 -4.18 18.43
N ASN A 43 -7.31 -3.82 19.63
CA ASN A 43 -8.21 -3.55 20.75
C ASN A 43 -8.37 -2.03 20.88
N SER A 44 -9.59 -1.52 20.73
CA SER A 44 -9.95 -0.14 21.10
C SER A 44 -10.50 -0.12 22.52
N PHE A 45 -10.14 0.90 23.29
CA PHE A 45 -10.71 1.11 24.63
C PHE A 45 -12.21 1.44 24.58
N PHE A 46 -12.66 2.11 23.51
CA PHE A 46 -14.05 2.56 23.38
C PHE A 46 -14.89 1.66 22.46
N ASP A 47 -14.27 1.07 21.43
CA ASP A 47 -15.00 0.34 20.36
C ASP A 47 -14.84 -1.18 20.46
N GLY A 48 -14.06 -1.67 21.43
CA GLY A 48 -13.74 -3.08 21.57
C GLY A 48 -12.77 -3.59 20.48
N PRO A 49 -12.63 -4.92 20.34
CA PRO A 49 -11.75 -5.53 19.36
C PRO A 49 -12.27 -5.39 17.92
N TYR A 50 -11.41 -4.98 17.00
CA TYR A 50 -11.73 -4.89 15.57
C TYR A 50 -10.57 -5.36 14.68
N MET A 51 -10.90 -5.83 13.49
CA MET A 51 -9.91 -6.24 12.48
C MET A 51 -9.46 -5.03 11.67
N LEU A 52 -8.20 -4.64 11.83
CA LEU A 52 -7.56 -3.61 11.02
C LEU A 52 -7.09 -4.23 9.70
N LYS A 53 -7.54 -3.67 8.58
CA LYS A 53 -7.15 -4.06 7.22
C LYS A 53 -6.59 -2.85 6.46
N PHE A 54 -5.60 -3.10 5.62
CA PHE A 54 -5.11 -2.11 4.66
C PHE A 54 -6.10 -1.97 3.50
N SER A 55 -6.53 -0.75 3.17
CA SER A 55 -7.43 -0.48 2.04
C SER A 55 -6.67 0.02 0.82
N MET A 56 -7.02 -0.52 -0.36
CA MET A 56 -6.49 -0.10 -1.65
C MET A 56 -7.36 0.93 -2.37
N ASP A 57 -8.51 1.31 -1.79
CA ASP A 57 -9.36 2.35 -2.36
C ASP A 57 -8.59 3.69 -2.35
N PRO A 58 -8.41 4.37 -3.50
CA PRO A 58 -7.78 5.70 -3.55
C PRO A 58 -8.38 6.70 -2.56
N LYS A 59 -9.69 6.58 -2.26
CA LYS A 59 -10.40 7.43 -1.28
C LYS A 59 -9.97 7.16 0.17
N ALA A 60 -9.36 6.01 0.45
CA ALA A 60 -8.82 5.70 1.77
C ALA A 60 -7.64 6.61 2.13
N ILE A 61 -6.94 7.17 1.14
CA ILE A 61 -5.85 8.13 1.35
C ILE A 61 -6.40 9.56 1.16
N ARG A 62 -6.31 10.38 2.21
CA ARG A 62 -6.69 11.80 2.15
C ARG A 62 -5.56 12.63 1.53
N MET A 63 -5.29 12.45 0.24
CA MET A 63 -4.19 13.11 -0.49
C MET A 63 -4.19 14.63 -0.34
N ASN A 64 -5.37 15.27 -0.34
CA ASN A 64 -5.50 16.72 -0.15
C ASN A 64 -4.89 17.20 1.18
N ARG A 65 -4.94 16.39 2.25
CA ARG A 65 -4.30 16.75 3.53
C ARG A 65 -2.78 16.64 3.48
N LEU A 66 -2.26 15.68 2.73
CA LEU A 66 -0.81 15.49 2.56
C LEU A 66 -0.22 16.57 1.65
N GLN A 67 -0.91 16.89 0.55
CA GLN A 67 -0.47 17.86 -0.44
C GLN A 67 -0.62 19.31 0.04
N SER A 68 -1.55 19.61 0.95
CA SER A 68 -1.75 20.98 1.45
C SER A 68 -0.68 21.45 2.44
N GLY A 69 0.27 20.60 2.83
CA GLY A 69 1.26 20.91 3.87
C GLY A 69 0.68 20.99 5.30
N GLY A 70 -0.63 20.81 5.47
CA GLY A 70 -1.31 20.86 6.77
C GLY A 70 -1.32 19.52 7.53
N ALA A 71 -0.87 18.44 6.90
CA ALA A 71 -0.63 17.18 7.62
C ALA A 71 0.66 17.31 8.45
N PRO A 72 0.61 17.04 9.78
CA PRO A 72 1.82 16.98 10.57
C PRO A 72 2.62 15.77 10.10
N PHE A 73 3.65 15.98 9.28
CA PHE A 73 4.72 15.00 9.14
C PHE A 73 5.39 14.93 10.51
N LYS A 74 5.27 13.80 11.21
CA LYS A 74 6.16 13.53 12.34
C LYS A 74 7.58 13.43 11.78
N LEU A 75 8.35 14.51 11.91
CA LEU A 75 9.82 14.44 11.99
C LEU A 75 10.13 13.71 13.30
N GLY A 76 10.31 12.39 13.25
CA GLY A 76 10.29 11.61 14.49
C GLY A 76 10.83 10.20 14.37
N HIS A 77 12.03 10.06 13.79
CA HIS A 77 12.92 8.92 14.08
C HIS A 77 14.34 9.45 14.27
N GLY A 78 14.54 10.31 15.29
CA GLY A 78 15.85 10.43 15.94
C GLY A 78 15.90 9.36 17.01
N SER A 79 16.75 8.34 16.85
CA SER A 79 17.02 7.39 17.93
C SER A 79 17.59 8.17 19.12
N SER A 80 16.90 8.12 20.26
CA SER A 80 17.53 8.37 21.56
C SER A 80 18.26 7.12 22.00
#